data_AF-A0A1N6RUF8-F1
#
_entry.id   AF-A0A1N6RUF8-F1
#
_cell.length_a   1.000
_cell.length_b   1.000
_cell.length_c   1.000
_cell.angle_alpha   90.00
_cell.angle_beta   90.00
_cell.angle_gamma   90.00
#
_symmetry.space_group_name_H-M   'P 1'
#
loop_
_entity.id
_entity.type
_entity.pdbx_description
1 polymer ?
#
loop_
_entity_poly.entity_id
_entity_poly.type
_entity_poly.pdbx_seq_one_letter_code
_entity_poly.pdbx_strand_id
1 'polypeptide(L)' 'MQQQNSKDFLATLTKKELTEIRQYWQFEEEKKHLQPLPKNNRDGSVGEQTVVKGEKVGRNDPCPCGSGKKYKKCCLGKEN' A
#
# COMPACT_ATOMS: atom_id res chain seq x y z
N MET A 1 15.01 -24.74 -39.72
CA MET A 1 14.28 -25.92 -39.21
C MET A 1 14.04 -25.81 -37.69
N GLN A 2 13.46 -24.70 -37.20
CA GLN A 2 13.29 -24.44 -35.75
C GLN A 2 11.85 -24.07 -35.33
N GLN A 3 10.86 -24.18 -36.24
CA GLN A 3 9.48 -23.79 -35.93
C GLN A 3 8.55 -24.95 -35.57
N GLN A 4 8.98 -26.21 -35.75
CA GLN A 4 8.16 -27.37 -35.39
C GLN A 4 8.12 -27.63 -33.87
N ASN A 5 9.22 -27.35 -33.15
CA ASN A 5 9.38 -27.76 -31.75
C ASN A 5 8.51 -27.00 -30.73
N SER A 6 7.89 -25.88 -31.11
CA SER A 6 7.07 -25.07 -30.18
C SER A 6 5.62 -25.55 -30.06
N LYS A 7 5.08 -26.15 -31.13
CA LYS A 7 3.70 -26.67 -31.13
C LYS A 7 3.61 -28.02 -30.41
N ASP A 8 4.67 -28.82 -30.49
CA ASP A 8 4.75 -30.11 -29.83
C ASP A 8 4.87 -29.97 -28.31
N PHE A 9 5.58 -28.95 -27.83
CA PHE A 9 5.69 -28.66 -26.40
C PHE A 9 4.32 -28.35 -25.76
N LEU A 10 3.50 -27.53 -26.42
CA LEU A 10 2.15 -27.21 -25.93
C LEU A 10 1.20 -28.42 -25.99
N ALA A 11 1.43 -29.37 -26.90
CA ALA A 11 0.68 -30.60 -26.98
C ALA A 11 1.01 -31.60 -25.86
N THR A 12 2.13 -31.42 -25.15
CA THR A 12 2.50 -32.23 -23.97
C THR A 12 1.96 -31.67 -22.66
N LEU A 13 1.47 -30.42 -22.65
CA LEU A 13 0.95 -29.78 -21.45
C LEU A 13 -0.47 -30.24 -21.16
N THR A 14 -0.72 -30.53 -19.89
CA THR A 14 -2.05 -30.87 -19.39
C THR A 14 -2.98 -29.66 -19.44
N LYS A 15 -4.30 -29.92 -19.44
CA LYS A 15 -5.32 -28.86 -19.40
C LYS A 15 -5.12 -27.90 -18.21
N LYS A 16 -4.64 -28.42 -17.07
CA LYS A 16 -4.35 -27.64 -15.86
C LYS A 16 -3.15 -26.70 -16.05
N GLU A 17 -2.06 -27.20 -16.62
CA GLU A 17 -0.87 -26.38 -16.91
C GLU A 17 -1.17 -25.30 -17.97
N LEU A 18 -1.97 -25.62 -18.99
CA LEU A 18 -2.41 -24.64 -19.99
C LEU A 18 -3.28 -23.53 -19.38
N THR A 19 -4.14 -23.86 -18.41
CA THR A 19 -4.93 -22.84 -17.71
C THR A 19 -4.09 -21.97 -16.79
N GLU A 20 -3.11 -22.55 -16.10
CA GLU A 20 -2.19 -21.80 -15.23
C GLU A 20 -1.33 -20.82 -16.04
N ILE A 21 -0.80 -21.26 -17.18
CA ILE A 21 -0.07 -20.39 -18.11
C ILE A 21 -0.97 -19.25 -18.59
N ARG A 22 -2.21 -19.55 -19.04
CA ARG A 22 -3.16 -18.52 -19.47
C ARG A 22 -3.47 -17.49 -18.38
N GLN A 23 -3.71 -17.95 -17.16
CA GLN A 23 -3.98 -17.09 -16.01
C GLN A 23 -2.77 -16.19 -15.68
N TYR A 24 -1.56 -16.73 -15.75
CA TYR A 24 -0.33 -15.95 -15.58
C TYR A 24 -0.20 -14.82 -16.63
N TRP A 25 -0.46 -15.12 -17.90
CA TRP A 25 -0.43 -14.09 -18.96
C TRP A 25 -1.48 -12.99 -18.75
N GLN A 26 -2.69 -13.35 -18.33
CA GLN A 26 -3.74 -12.39 -18.00
C GLN A 26 -3.31 -11.46 -16.84
N PHE A 27 -2.70 -12.03 -15.80
CA PHE A 27 -2.22 -11.27 -14.66
C PHE A 27 -1.07 -10.31 -15.02
N GLU A 28 -0.17 -10.70 -15.92
CA GLU A 28 0.90 -9.81 -16.42
C GLU A 28 0.35 -8.65 -17.27
N GLU A 29 -0.77 -8.83 -17.95
CA GLU A 29 -1.46 -7.76 -18.68
C GLU A 29 -2.12 -6.77 -17.72
N GLU A 30 -2.81 -7.26 -16.69
CA GLU A 30 -3.42 -6.44 -15.64
C GLU A 30 -2.37 -5.60 -14.88
N LYS A 31 -1.16 -6.15 -14.64
CA LYS A 31 -0.05 -5.41 -14.02
C LYS A 31 0.36 -4.15 -14.78
N LYS A 32 0.24 -4.12 -16.11
CA LYS A 32 0.61 -2.95 -16.92
C LYS A 32 -0.31 -1.74 -16.67
N HIS A 33 -1.52 -1.99 -16.17
CA HIS A 33 -2.51 -0.96 -15.85
C HIS A 33 -2.46 -0.49 -14.39
N LEU A 34 -1.67 -1.14 -13.53
CA LEU A 34 -1.51 -0.71 -12.15
C LEU A 34 -0.70 0.58 -12.10
N GLN A 35 -1.29 1.62 -11.51
CA GLN A 35 -0.57 2.87 -11.24
C GLN A 35 0.48 2.63 -10.15
N PRO A 36 1.67 3.25 -10.26
CA PRO A 36 2.64 3.20 -9.17
C PRO A 36 2.03 3.83 -7.93
N LEU A 37 2.35 3.27 -6.76
CA LEU A 37 1.97 3.91 -5.49
C LEU A 37 2.49 5.36 -5.50
N PRO A 38 1.68 6.32 -5.02
CA PRO A 38 2.13 7.70 -4.92
C PRO A 38 3.40 7.71 -4.08
N LYS A 39 4.49 8.23 -4.68
CA LYS A 39 5.72 8.45 -3.94
C LYS A 39 5.40 9.53 -2.90
N ASN A 40 5.44 9.17 -1.63
CA ASN A 40 5.42 10.17 -0.57
C ASN A 40 6.74 10.93 -0.64
N ASN A 41 6.70 12.01 -1.42
CA ASN A 41 7.74 13.01 -1.52
C ASN A 41 7.82 13.76 -0.17
N ARG A 42 8.48 13.13 0.80
CA ARG A 42 9.01 13.81 1.99
C ARG A 42 10.41 14.34 1.70
N ASP A 43 10.60 14.92 0.52
CA ASP A 43 11.70 15.80 0.19
C ASP A 43 11.62 16.98 1.16
N GLY A 44 12.41 16.89 2.22
CA GLY A 44 12.54 17.88 3.28
C GLY A 44 13.25 19.14 2.78
N SER A 45 12.72 19.79 1.76
CA SER A 45 13.23 21.04 1.21
C SER A 45 12.10 21.99 0.79
N VAL A 46 11.15 22.22 1.69
CA VAL A 46 10.43 23.50 1.71
C VAL A 46 10.71 24.13 3.07
N GLY A 47 11.56 25.15 3.05
CA GLY A 47 11.72 26.09 4.14
C GLY A 47 10.42 26.88 4.29
N GLU A 48 9.43 26.28 4.93
CA GLU A 48 8.32 26.97 5.54
C GLU A 48 8.54 26.81 7.03
N GLN A 49 8.76 27.92 7.72
CA GLN A 49 8.97 27.90 9.16
C GLN A 49 7.74 27.26 9.80
N THR A 50 7.86 25.98 10.15
CA THR A 50 6.85 25.29 10.92
C THR A 50 6.82 26.02 12.25
N VAL A 51 5.74 26.76 12.51
CA VAL A 51 5.51 27.38 13.81
C VAL A 51 5.63 26.25 14.83
N VAL A 52 6.72 26.23 15.60
CA VAL A 52 6.93 25.29 16.71
C VAL A 52 5.97 25.73 17.80
N LYS A 53 4.69 25.38 17.62
CA LYS A 53 3.70 25.45 18.68
C LYS A 53 4.19 24.44 19.73
N GLY A 54 4.44 24.92 20.94
CA GLY A 54 5.03 24.15 22.06
C GLY A 54 4.35 22.80 22.27
N GLU A 55 4.98 21.95 23.10
CA GLU A 55 4.60 20.54 23.31
C GLU A 55 3.09 20.34 23.35
N LYS A 56 2.52 19.85 22.24
CA LYS A 56 1.11 19.49 22.16
C LYS A 56 0.96 18.08 22.72
N VAL A 57 0.04 17.89 23.66
CA VAL A 57 -0.33 16.55 24.13
C VAL A 57 -0.80 15.72 22.93
N GLY A 58 -0.11 14.61 22.68
CA GLY A 58 -0.45 13.69 21.61
C GLY A 58 -1.79 13.03 21.86
N ARG A 59 -2.54 12.74 20.79
CA ARG A 59 -3.87 12.14 20.84
C ARG A 59 -3.92 10.86 21.71
N ASN A 60 -2.84 10.07 21.74
CA ASN A 60 -2.78 8.81 22.47
C ASN A 60 -2.11 8.91 23.85
N ASP A 61 -1.55 10.07 24.20
CA ASP A 61 -0.84 10.27 25.47
C ASP A 61 -1.81 10.29 26.65
N PRO A 62 -1.33 10.02 27.89
CA PRO A 62 -2.15 10.20 29.08
C PRO A 62 -2.70 11.63 29.16
N CYS A 63 -3.98 11.73 29.50
CA CYS A 63 -4.67 13.02 29.50
C CYS A 63 -4.17 13.89 30.68
N PRO A 64 -3.76 15.15 30.43
CA PRO A 64 -3.20 16.03 31.46
C PRO A 64 -4.20 16.45 32.56
N CYS A 65 -5.49 16.12 32.41
CA CYS A 65 -6.50 16.33 33.45
C CYS A 65 -6.43 15.33 34.61
N GLY A 66 -5.49 14.37 34.58
CA GLY A 66 -5.32 13.38 35.65
C GLY A 66 -6.31 12.22 35.61
N SER A 67 -7.11 12.08 34.54
CA SER A 67 -8.12 11.02 34.45
C SER A 67 -7.55 9.61 34.21
N GLY A 68 -6.25 9.49 33.92
CA GLY A 68 -5.60 8.23 33.53
C GLY A 68 -6.00 7.69 32.14
N LYS A 69 -6.92 8.37 31.43
CA LYS A 69 -7.37 7.99 30.08
C LYS A 69 -6.46 8.59 29.01
N LYS A 70 -6.43 7.99 27.81
CA LYS A 70 -5.78 8.60 26.63
C LYS A 70 -6.46 9.91 26.27
N TYR A 71 -5.71 10.94 25.88
CA TYR A 71 -6.22 12.28 25.57
C TYR A 71 -7.42 12.25 24.59
N LYS A 72 -7.37 11.41 23.55
CA LYS A 72 -8.47 11.18 22.59
C LYS A 72 -9.78 10.65 23.13
N LYS A 73 -9.74 9.96 24.27
CA LYS A 73 -10.90 9.35 24.93
C LYS A 73 -11.33 10.14 26.16
N CYS A 74 -10.76 11.33 26.36
CA CYS A 74 -11.04 12.19 27.49
C CYS A 74 -11.30 13.60 26.96
N CYS A 75 -10.41 14.56 27.21
CA CYS A 75 -10.63 15.97 26.84
C CYS A 75 -10.78 16.23 25.33
N LEU A 76 -10.30 15.32 24.46
CA LEU A 76 -10.44 15.45 23.00
C LEU A 76 -11.62 14.64 22.43
N GLY A 77 -12.19 13.71 23.20
CA GLY A 77 -13.27 12.84 22.76
C GLY A 77 -14.62 13.55 22.77
N LYS A 78 -14.81 14.53 21.88
CA LYS A 78 -16.17 14.98 21.54
C LYS A 78 -16.75 13.97 20.57
N GLU A 79 -17.64 13.13 21.07
CA GLU A 79 -18.46 12.23 20.26
C GLU A 79 -19.56 13.11 19.62
N ASN A 80 -19.57 13.21 18.29
CA ASN A 80 -20.68 13.77 17.51
C ASN A 80 -21.49 12.60 16.95
#